data_AF-A0A2T2UJ44-F1
#
_entry.id   AF-A0A2T2UJ44-F1
#
_cell.length_a   1.000
_cell.length_b   1.000
_cell.length_c   1.000
_cell.angle_alpha   90.00
_cell.angle_beta   90.00
_cell.angle_gamma   90.00
#
_symmetry.space_group_name_H-M   'P 1'
#
loop_
_entity.id
_entity.type
_entity.pdbx_description
1 polymer ?
#
loop_
_entity_poly.entity_id
_entity_poly.type
_entity_poly.pdbx_seq_one_letter_code
_entity_poly.pdbx_strand_id
1 'polypeptide(L)'
;KQKGTDSGNYQRNARRAIEEWVDWLADLGRRTHRRLMVRLVKGAYWDTEIKLAQEKGLDDYPVFTRKANTDVSYLACARRLLAHRDVIYPQFATHNAHTVAAVYALAGDREGYELQRLHGMGEALYEHVLGEDKLDIPVRIYAPVGSHEDLLPYLVRRLLENGANSSFVNRLIDDRTPIDAIIADPVEQVRQRPSKRHPKIPLPRYILGEQRLNSWGVDLSDIVELQRLDASMSAAAAEQWHCAPIISGRSERGEPLAVVDPSHTERTIGTVIHANREQCGRAMTRAARAQPEWDARPAHERAALLEAMAEQLEHNELQLHGRGVFVCISPWNFPLAIFTGQVAAALVAGNSVIAKPA
;
A
#
# COMPACT_ATOMS: atom_id res chain seq x y z
N LYS A 1 -12.37 -38.62 -6.44
CA LYS A 1 -11.54 -38.33 -5.25
C LYS A 1 -10.46 -37.34 -5.67
N GLN A 2 -10.05 -36.41 -4.79
CA GLN A 2 -9.42 -35.12 -5.15
C GLN A 2 -10.40 -34.27 -6.01
N LYS A 3 -10.77 -33.02 -5.67
CA LYS A 3 -10.29 -32.11 -4.61
C LYS A 3 -8.79 -31.81 -4.67
N GLY A 4 -8.40 -31.03 -5.68
CA GLY A 4 -7.38 -29.98 -5.47
C GLY A 4 -8.03 -28.76 -4.82
N THR A 5 -7.26 -27.92 -4.15
CA THR A 5 -7.74 -26.76 -3.37
C THR A 5 -7.27 -25.45 -3.99
N ASP A 6 -8.19 -24.70 -4.59
CA ASP A 6 -7.94 -23.33 -5.06
C ASP A 6 -7.88 -22.34 -3.88
N SER A 7 -6.77 -22.34 -3.16
CA SER A 7 -6.52 -21.48 -1.98
C SER A 7 -5.65 -20.25 -2.32
N GLY A 8 -5.79 -19.68 -3.52
CA GLY A 8 -4.91 -18.63 -4.02
C GLY A 8 -5.49 -17.70 -5.09
N ASN A 9 -6.44 -16.82 -4.72
CA ASN A 9 -6.76 -15.61 -5.53
C ASN A 9 -7.53 -14.49 -4.79
N TYR A 10 -7.83 -14.61 -3.48
CA TYR A 10 -8.60 -13.59 -2.74
C TYR A 10 -7.83 -12.29 -2.42
N GLN A 11 -6.50 -12.25 -2.56
CA GLN A 11 -5.72 -11.02 -2.42
C GLN A 11 -5.81 -10.16 -3.69
N ARG A 12 -6.78 -9.23 -3.74
CA ARG A 12 -6.80 -8.07 -4.66
C ARG A 12 -7.78 -6.99 -4.24
N ASN A 13 -7.69 -6.60 -2.96
CA ASN A 13 -8.65 -5.73 -2.29
C ASN A 13 -8.67 -4.28 -2.85
N ALA A 14 -9.67 -3.52 -2.40
CA ALA A 14 -10.14 -2.26 -2.97
C ALA A 14 -10.60 -2.33 -4.44
N ARG A 15 -9.70 -2.41 -5.43
CA ARG A 15 -10.05 -2.13 -6.84
C ARG A 15 -10.97 -3.13 -7.53
N ARG A 16 -10.99 -4.41 -7.09
CA ARG A 16 -11.83 -5.45 -7.70
C ARG A 16 -13.23 -5.54 -7.08
N ALA A 17 -13.37 -5.17 -5.82
CA ALA A 17 -14.54 -5.45 -5.00
C ALA A 17 -15.60 -4.33 -4.98
N ILE A 18 -15.47 -3.24 -5.75
CA ILE A 18 -16.32 -2.05 -5.54
C ILE A 18 -17.80 -2.29 -5.96
N GLU A 19 -18.07 -3.16 -6.95
CA GLU A 19 -19.44 -3.64 -7.20
C GLU A 19 -19.92 -4.60 -6.08
N GLU A 20 -19.03 -5.41 -5.50
CA GLU A 20 -19.32 -6.33 -4.39
C GLU A 20 -19.67 -5.57 -3.10
N TRP A 21 -19.03 -4.42 -2.83
CA TRP A 21 -19.41 -3.51 -1.75
C TRP A 21 -20.83 -2.94 -1.92
N VAL A 22 -21.26 -2.66 -3.17
CA VAL A 22 -22.63 -2.22 -3.45
C VAL A 22 -23.62 -3.37 -3.22
N ASP A 23 -23.29 -4.59 -3.62
CA ASP A 23 -24.11 -5.77 -3.36
C ASP A 23 -24.23 -6.07 -1.86
N TRP A 24 -23.12 -5.99 -1.11
CA TRP A 24 -23.09 -6.16 0.34
C TRP A 24 -23.91 -5.09 1.08
N LEU A 25 -23.88 -3.84 0.61
CA LEU A 25 -24.75 -2.77 1.14
C LEU A 25 -26.23 -3.06 0.86
N ALA A 26 -26.57 -3.54 -0.34
CA ALA A 26 -27.96 -3.88 -0.67
C ALA A 26 -28.47 -5.07 0.17
N ASP A 27 -27.66 -6.11 0.30
CA ASP A 27 -27.87 -7.27 1.17
C ASP A 27 -28.00 -6.89 2.66
N LEU A 28 -27.14 -6.01 3.17
CA LEU A 28 -27.26 -5.44 4.52
C LEU A 28 -28.57 -4.65 4.71
N GLY A 29 -28.95 -3.83 3.73
CA GLY A 29 -30.22 -3.11 3.75
C GLY A 29 -31.43 -4.04 3.77
N ARG A 30 -31.39 -5.15 3.01
CA ARG A 30 -32.46 -6.17 3.00
C ARG A 30 -32.54 -6.90 4.34
N ARG A 31 -31.42 -7.34 4.92
CA ARG A 31 -31.36 -7.95 6.26
C ARG A 31 -31.85 -7.05 7.39
N THR A 32 -31.58 -5.75 7.30
CA THR A 32 -31.93 -4.78 8.36
C THR A 32 -33.30 -4.10 8.13
N HIS A 33 -33.97 -4.42 7.02
CA HIS A 33 -35.18 -3.75 6.54
C HIS A 33 -35.02 -2.22 6.47
N ARG A 34 -33.85 -1.73 6.04
CA ARG A 34 -33.53 -0.31 5.88
C ARG A 34 -33.21 0.02 4.43
N ARG A 35 -33.85 1.05 3.87
CA ARG A 35 -33.41 1.66 2.62
C ARG A 35 -32.17 2.52 2.88
N LEU A 36 -30.99 2.08 2.46
CA LEU A 36 -29.73 2.75 2.75
C LEU A 36 -29.51 3.93 1.78
N MET A 37 -29.23 5.13 2.30
CA MET A 37 -28.78 6.25 1.47
C MET A 37 -27.28 6.09 1.17
N VAL A 38 -26.92 5.91 -0.11
CA VAL A 38 -25.54 5.60 -0.50
C VAL A 38 -24.99 6.66 -1.45
N ARG A 39 -24.10 7.50 -0.92
CA ARG A 39 -23.37 8.52 -1.69
C ARG A 39 -22.20 7.93 -2.45
N LEU A 40 -22.28 7.93 -3.78
CA LEU A 40 -21.16 7.54 -4.65
C LEU A 40 -20.29 8.77 -4.98
N VAL A 41 -19.00 8.68 -4.64
CA VAL A 41 -17.96 9.69 -4.90
C VAL A 41 -16.80 9.08 -5.70
N LYS A 42 -15.90 9.92 -6.24
CA LYS A 42 -14.65 9.46 -6.90
C LYS A 42 -13.43 9.38 -5.98
N GLY A 43 -13.51 9.98 -4.78
CA GLY A 43 -12.42 10.03 -3.79
C GLY A 43 -11.69 11.38 -3.77
N ALA A 44 -11.13 11.75 -2.60
CA ALA A 44 -10.55 13.08 -2.33
C ALA A 44 -9.16 13.05 -1.65
N TYR A 45 -8.48 11.89 -1.70
CA TYR A 45 -7.20 11.61 -1.02
C TYR A 45 -6.21 10.86 -1.93
N TRP A 46 -6.40 10.94 -3.26
CA TRP A 46 -5.72 10.06 -4.22
C TRP A 46 -4.19 10.10 -4.12
N ASP A 47 -3.62 11.29 -4.00
CA ASP A 47 -2.19 11.54 -3.83
C ASP A 47 -1.65 10.96 -2.52
N THR A 48 -2.38 11.14 -1.42
CA THR A 48 -2.09 10.54 -0.11
C THR A 48 -2.09 9.01 -0.18
N GLU A 49 -3.07 8.39 -0.86
CA GLU A 49 -3.13 6.93 -1.03
C GLU A 49 -2.00 6.39 -1.92
N ILE A 50 -1.59 7.15 -2.96
CA ILE A 50 -0.38 6.81 -3.75
C ILE A 50 0.86 6.88 -2.86
N LYS A 51 1.03 7.96 -2.09
CA LYS A 51 2.20 8.17 -1.22
C LYS A 51 2.29 7.10 -0.11
N LEU A 52 1.20 6.89 0.63
CA LEU A 52 1.20 5.96 1.78
C LEU A 52 1.48 4.52 1.38
N ALA A 53 0.95 4.05 0.25
CA ALA A 53 1.28 2.69 -0.24
C ALA A 53 2.76 2.56 -0.64
N GLN A 54 3.39 3.64 -1.13
CA GLN A 54 4.82 3.68 -1.46
C GLN A 54 5.71 3.70 -0.22
N GLU A 55 5.39 4.55 0.77
CA GLU A 55 6.11 4.61 2.05
C GLU A 55 5.95 3.33 2.88
N LYS A 56 4.78 2.68 2.81
CA LYS A 56 4.52 1.36 3.44
C LYS A 56 5.06 0.17 2.65
N GLY A 57 5.51 0.32 1.41
CA GLY A 57 6.04 -0.80 0.62
C GLY A 57 5.01 -1.90 0.27
N LEU A 58 3.79 -1.53 -0.11
CA LEU A 58 2.70 -2.49 -0.37
C LEU A 58 2.71 -3.10 -1.80
N ASP A 59 2.05 -4.25 -1.99
CA ASP A 59 1.87 -4.91 -3.30
C ASP A 59 1.31 -3.98 -4.41
N ASP A 60 0.37 -3.12 -4.05
CA ASP A 60 -0.33 -2.22 -4.97
C ASP A 60 -0.96 -1.04 -4.20
N TYR A 61 -1.56 -0.10 -4.93
CA TYR A 61 -2.35 0.98 -4.36
C TYR A 61 -3.82 0.59 -4.21
N PRO A 62 -4.51 1.01 -3.13
CA PRO A 62 -5.96 0.84 -3.01
C PRO A 62 -6.73 1.63 -4.08
N VAL A 63 -6.18 2.78 -4.53
CA VAL A 63 -6.77 3.65 -5.56
C VAL A 63 -6.28 3.31 -6.98
N PHE A 64 -7.06 3.64 -8.01
CA PHE A 64 -6.63 3.54 -9.41
C PHE A 64 -5.55 4.59 -9.74
N THR A 65 -4.45 4.20 -10.39
CA THR A 65 -3.39 5.15 -10.80
C THR A 65 -3.75 6.01 -12.01
N ARG A 66 -4.91 5.77 -12.67
CA ARG A 66 -5.43 6.58 -13.79
C ARG A 66 -6.84 7.08 -13.49
N LYS A 67 -7.05 8.39 -13.62
CA LYS A 67 -8.36 9.06 -13.46
C LYS A 67 -9.48 8.44 -14.31
N ALA A 68 -9.20 8.05 -15.56
CA ALA A 68 -10.19 7.41 -16.44
C ALA A 68 -10.70 6.06 -15.90
N ASN A 69 -9.85 5.29 -15.22
CA ASN A 69 -10.28 4.03 -14.59
C ASN A 69 -11.25 4.31 -13.42
N THR A 70 -11.03 5.40 -12.67
CA THR A 70 -11.96 5.86 -11.63
C THR A 70 -13.29 6.31 -12.22
N ASP A 71 -13.31 6.93 -13.40
CA ASP A 71 -14.57 7.24 -14.10
C ASP A 71 -15.32 5.97 -14.50
N VAL A 72 -14.64 4.96 -15.09
CA VAL A 72 -15.25 3.66 -15.42
C VAL A 72 -15.79 2.97 -14.18
N SER A 73 -15.02 2.94 -13.09
CA SER A 73 -15.45 2.37 -11.82
C SER A 73 -16.68 3.10 -11.24
N TYR A 74 -16.77 4.43 -11.41
CA TYR A 74 -17.94 5.19 -10.98
C TYR A 74 -19.19 4.78 -11.78
N LEU A 75 -19.08 4.63 -13.11
CA LEU A 75 -20.23 4.22 -13.94
C LEU A 75 -20.66 2.77 -13.66
N ALA A 76 -19.69 1.87 -13.42
CA ALA A 76 -19.97 0.49 -13.01
C ALA A 76 -20.76 0.44 -11.69
N CYS A 77 -20.26 1.12 -10.65
CA CYS A 77 -20.94 1.21 -9.36
C CYS A 77 -22.28 1.95 -9.45
N ALA A 78 -22.41 2.98 -10.29
CA ALA A 78 -23.67 3.69 -10.49
C ALA A 78 -24.76 2.79 -11.09
N ARG A 79 -24.42 2.04 -12.14
CA ARG A 79 -25.28 0.99 -12.71
C ARG A 79 -25.68 -0.05 -11.66
N ARG A 80 -24.76 -0.48 -10.80
CA ARG A 80 -25.04 -1.45 -9.72
C ARG A 80 -25.96 -0.88 -8.63
N LEU A 81 -25.79 0.39 -8.27
CA LEU A 81 -26.65 1.11 -7.31
C LEU A 81 -28.07 1.33 -7.87
N LEU A 82 -28.19 1.69 -9.15
CA LEU A 82 -29.47 1.86 -9.85
C LEU A 82 -30.28 0.55 -9.94
N ALA A 83 -29.59 -0.60 -10.02
CA ALA A 83 -30.20 -1.92 -9.99
C ALA A 83 -30.71 -2.38 -8.61
N HIS A 84 -30.28 -1.71 -7.52
CA HIS A 84 -30.74 -1.98 -6.14
C HIS A 84 -31.58 -0.83 -5.55
N ARG A 85 -32.30 -0.08 -6.39
CA ARG A 85 -33.19 1.03 -5.95
C ARG A 85 -34.32 0.59 -5.02
N ASP A 86 -34.62 -0.71 -4.93
CA ASP A 86 -35.55 -1.31 -3.96
C ASP A 86 -35.11 -1.09 -2.51
N VAL A 87 -33.79 -1.14 -2.25
CA VAL A 87 -33.21 -1.15 -0.90
C VAL A 87 -32.07 -0.16 -0.69
N ILE A 88 -31.62 0.49 -1.76
CA ILE A 88 -30.71 1.63 -1.73
C ILE A 88 -31.45 2.86 -2.27
N TYR A 89 -31.08 4.02 -1.76
CA TYR A 89 -31.35 5.32 -2.37
C TYR A 89 -30.01 5.91 -2.85
N PRO A 90 -29.67 5.79 -4.15
CA PRO A 90 -28.39 6.24 -4.67
C PRO A 90 -28.27 7.76 -4.69
N GLN A 91 -27.09 8.29 -4.32
CA GLN A 91 -26.80 9.72 -4.33
C GLN A 91 -25.50 9.98 -5.11
N PHE A 92 -25.61 10.48 -6.34
CA PHE A 92 -24.47 10.59 -7.26
C PHE A 92 -23.78 11.94 -7.16
N ALA A 93 -22.72 12.02 -6.36
CA ALA A 93 -21.94 13.24 -6.18
C ALA A 93 -20.87 13.40 -7.27
N THR A 94 -20.99 14.42 -8.11
CA THR A 94 -20.01 14.69 -9.18
C THR A 94 -20.08 16.13 -9.72
N HIS A 95 -19.00 16.59 -10.35
CA HIS A 95 -18.90 17.88 -11.05
C HIS A 95 -18.55 17.69 -12.54
N ASN A 96 -18.76 16.47 -13.05
CA ASN A 96 -18.38 16.05 -14.40
C ASN A 96 -19.65 15.81 -15.22
N ALA A 97 -19.90 16.66 -16.24
CA ALA A 97 -21.14 16.63 -17.01
C ALA A 97 -21.37 15.29 -17.73
N HIS A 98 -20.32 14.67 -18.27
CA HIS A 98 -20.42 13.32 -18.84
C HIS A 98 -20.87 12.29 -17.79
N THR A 99 -20.38 12.39 -16.55
CA THR A 99 -20.80 11.49 -15.46
C THR A 99 -22.28 11.71 -15.09
N VAL A 100 -22.76 12.96 -15.08
CA VAL A 100 -24.20 13.28 -14.91
C VAL A 100 -25.04 12.66 -16.04
N ALA A 101 -24.68 12.94 -17.30
CA ALA A 101 -25.41 12.46 -18.46
C ALA A 101 -25.42 10.92 -18.55
N ALA A 102 -24.29 10.26 -18.26
CA ALA A 102 -24.20 8.82 -18.23
C ALA A 102 -25.01 8.19 -17.09
N VAL A 103 -25.07 8.82 -15.91
CA VAL A 103 -25.94 8.36 -14.80
C VAL A 103 -27.42 8.48 -15.17
N TYR A 104 -27.84 9.58 -15.78
CA TYR A 104 -29.21 9.77 -16.26
C TYR A 104 -29.59 8.71 -17.32
N ALA A 105 -28.72 8.49 -18.31
CA ALA A 105 -28.93 7.46 -19.33
C ALA A 105 -28.92 6.03 -18.78
N LEU A 106 -28.14 5.75 -17.72
CA LEU A 106 -28.13 4.46 -17.03
C LEU A 106 -29.35 4.24 -16.12
N ALA A 107 -30.00 5.29 -15.64
CA ALA A 107 -31.19 5.20 -14.81
C ALA A 107 -32.44 4.86 -15.64
N GLY A 108 -32.57 5.44 -16.84
CA GLY A 108 -33.72 5.29 -17.72
C GLY A 108 -34.96 6.08 -17.29
N ASP A 109 -34.96 6.64 -16.08
CA ASP A 109 -36.04 7.42 -15.47
C ASP A 109 -35.48 8.50 -14.51
N ARG A 110 -36.36 9.28 -13.88
CA ARG A 110 -36.03 10.37 -12.93
C ARG A 110 -36.14 9.95 -11.44
N GLU A 111 -36.55 8.71 -11.14
CA GLU A 111 -37.06 8.32 -9.82
C GLU A 111 -36.07 7.57 -8.92
N GLY A 112 -36.20 7.77 -7.61
CA GLY A 112 -35.56 6.89 -6.62
C GLY A 112 -34.03 7.03 -6.49
N TYR A 113 -33.43 8.08 -7.06
CA TYR A 113 -32.05 8.54 -6.81
C TYR A 113 -32.01 10.08 -6.69
N GLU A 114 -30.84 10.62 -6.37
CA GLU A 114 -30.53 12.06 -6.49
C GLU A 114 -29.12 12.27 -7.03
N LEU A 115 -28.86 13.46 -7.59
CA LEU A 115 -27.50 13.94 -7.85
C LEU A 115 -27.03 14.84 -6.70
N GLN A 116 -25.72 15.04 -6.56
CA GLN A 116 -25.18 15.92 -5.54
C GLN A 116 -24.00 16.77 -6.03
N ARG A 117 -23.93 18.00 -5.49
CA ARG A 117 -22.84 18.94 -5.72
C ARG A 117 -22.29 19.50 -4.41
N LEU A 118 -21.13 20.14 -4.51
CA LEU A 118 -20.55 20.95 -3.44
C LEU A 118 -21.11 22.38 -3.51
N HIS A 119 -21.29 23.04 -2.36
CA HIS A 119 -21.61 24.47 -2.34
C HIS A 119 -20.49 25.31 -2.99
N GLY A 120 -20.85 26.35 -3.73
CA GLY A 120 -19.90 27.22 -4.46
C GLY A 120 -19.20 26.56 -5.65
N MET A 121 -19.59 25.34 -6.06
CA MET A 121 -19.02 24.66 -7.23
C MET A 121 -20.08 23.91 -8.05
N GLY A 122 -19.92 23.94 -9.38
CA GLY A 122 -20.78 23.23 -10.33
C GLY A 122 -22.16 23.86 -10.55
N GLU A 123 -22.35 25.13 -10.21
CA GLU A 123 -23.64 25.82 -10.33
C GLU A 123 -24.16 25.85 -11.77
N ALA A 124 -23.39 26.35 -12.73
CA ALA A 124 -23.75 26.31 -14.16
C ALA A 124 -24.06 24.90 -14.71
N LEU A 125 -23.46 23.84 -14.16
CA LEU A 125 -23.80 22.46 -14.54
C LEU A 125 -25.17 22.04 -14.00
N TYR A 126 -25.44 22.33 -12.72
CA TYR A 126 -26.67 21.88 -12.06
C TYR A 126 -27.88 22.80 -12.32
N GLU A 127 -27.66 24.03 -12.77
CA GLU A 127 -28.68 24.88 -13.41
C GLU A 127 -29.26 24.23 -14.69
N HIS A 128 -28.49 23.38 -15.37
CA HIS A 128 -28.95 22.60 -16.52
C HIS A 128 -29.57 21.24 -16.13
N VAL A 129 -29.59 20.90 -14.84
CA VAL A 129 -30.26 19.71 -14.29
C VAL A 129 -31.62 20.07 -13.70
N LEU A 130 -31.70 21.18 -12.96
CA LEU A 130 -32.85 21.58 -12.16
C LEU A 130 -33.96 22.25 -13.00
N GLY A 131 -35.20 21.80 -12.80
CA GLY A 131 -36.40 22.33 -13.46
C GLY A 131 -37.09 21.30 -14.34
N GLU A 132 -38.42 21.34 -14.37
CA GLU A 132 -39.30 20.45 -15.17
C GLU A 132 -38.94 20.48 -16.67
N ASP A 133 -38.44 21.63 -17.13
CA ASP A 133 -37.95 21.92 -18.48
C ASP A 133 -36.62 21.24 -18.85
N LYS A 134 -35.97 20.56 -17.91
CA LYS A 134 -34.61 20.00 -18.05
C LYS A 134 -34.56 18.51 -17.70
N LEU A 135 -33.50 18.06 -17.03
CA LEU A 135 -33.39 16.68 -16.56
C LEU A 135 -34.35 16.40 -15.39
N ASP A 136 -34.68 17.42 -14.59
CA ASP A 136 -35.63 17.36 -13.46
C ASP A 136 -35.29 16.26 -12.45
N ILE A 137 -34.01 16.19 -12.08
CA ILE A 137 -33.49 15.24 -11.09
C ILE A 137 -33.22 16.01 -9.79
N PRO A 138 -33.62 15.50 -8.61
CA PRO A 138 -33.28 16.13 -7.33
C PRO A 138 -31.77 16.33 -7.16
N VAL A 139 -31.36 17.52 -6.72
CA VAL A 139 -29.94 17.86 -6.47
C VAL A 139 -29.74 18.27 -5.00
N ARG A 140 -28.90 17.53 -4.27
CA ARG A 140 -28.51 17.91 -2.90
C ARG A 140 -27.17 18.63 -2.88
N ILE A 141 -27.11 19.78 -2.20
CA ILE A 141 -25.89 20.54 -2.00
C ILE A 141 -25.21 20.08 -0.70
N TYR A 142 -23.94 19.71 -0.76
CA TYR A 142 -23.08 19.55 0.41
C TYR A 142 -22.46 20.91 0.75
N ALA A 143 -22.99 21.54 1.81
CA ALA A 143 -22.56 22.84 2.31
C ALA A 143 -21.74 22.68 3.61
N PRO A 144 -20.42 22.99 3.59
CA PRO A 144 -19.62 23.11 4.80
C PRO A 144 -20.03 24.36 5.59
N VAL A 145 -20.01 24.26 6.91
CA VAL A 145 -20.22 25.38 7.85
C VAL A 145 -19.18 25.26 8.95
N GLY A 146 -18.50 26.36 9.28
CA GLY A 146 -17.39 26.42 10.23
C GLY A 146 -16.78 27.82 10.28
N SER A 147 -15.78 28.04 11.13
CA SER A 147 -15.01 29.28 11.14
C SER A 147 -14.08 29.39 9.93
N HIS A 148 -13.43 30.54 9.74
CA HIS A 148 -12.43 30.70 8.68
C HIS A 148 -11.24 29.74 8.88
N GLU A 149 -10.82 29.52 10.12
CA GLU A 149 -9.70 28.63 10.48
C GLU A 149 -10.01 27.16 10.16
N ASP A 150 -11.23 26.70 10.51
CA ASP A 150 -11.69 25.33 10.19
C ASP A 150 -11.76 25.08 8.67
N LEU A 151 -12.11 26.13 7.90
CA LEU A 151 -12.34 26.04 6.47
C LEU A 151 -11.07 26.22 5.62
N LEU A 152 -9.97 26.74 6.17
CA LEU A 152 -8.70 26.91 5.43
C LEU A 152 -8.10 25.57 4.95
N PRO A 153 -7.94 24.52 5.79
CA PRO A 153 -7.48 23.20 5.33
C PRO A 153 -8.46 22.56 4.32
N TYR A 154 -9.76 22.80 4.51
CA TYR A 154 -10.80 22.33 3.59
C TYR A 154 -10.68 22.99 2.21
N LEU A 155 -10.42 24.30 2.17
CA LEU A 155 -10.23 25.09 0.96
C LEU A 155 -9.02 24.60 0.15
N VAL A 156 -7.86 24.36 0.80
CA VAL A 156 -6.66 23.84 0.12
C VAL A 156 -6.97 22.51 -0.57
N ARG A 157 -7.58 21.55 0.14
CA ARG A 157 -7.99 20.27 -0.45
C ARG A 157 -9.02 20.46 -1.59
N ARG A 158 -9.95 21.40 -1.45
CA ARG A 158 -10.99 21.68 -2.46
C ARG A 158 -10.41 22.26 -3.75
N LEU A 159 -9.41 23.15 -3.63
CA LEU A 159 -8.66 23.68 -4.76
C LEU A 159 -7.88 22.57 -5.49
N LEU A 160 -7.26 21.64 -4.77
CA LEU A 160 -6.60 20.48 -5.38
C LEU A 160 -7.60 19.53 -6.09
N GLU A 161 -8.71 19.20 -5.42
CA GLU A 161 -9.77 18.30 -5.91
C GLU A 161 -10.33 18.72 -7.28
N ASN A 162 -10.50 20.02 -7.50
CA ASN A 162 -11.15 20.56 -8.71
C ASN A 162 -10.20 21.31 -9.66
N GLY A 163 -9.06 21.80 -9.16
CA GLY A 163 -8.05 22.53 -9.94
C GLY A 163 -6.99 21.65 -10.60
N ALA A 164 -6.85 20.37 -10.22
CA ALA A 164 -5.89 19.46 -10.87
C ALA A 164 -6.12 19.38 -12.40
N ASN A 165 -5.04 19.27 -13.20
CA ASN A 165 -5.10 19.28 -14.67
C ASN A 165 -5.96 18.15 -15.29
N SER A 166 -6.24 17.08 -14.53
CA SER A 166 -7.11 15.95 -14.93
C SER A 166 -8.59 16.11 -14.51
N SER A 167 -8.92 17.22 -13.84
CA SER A 167 -10.28 17.60 -13.45
C SER A 167 -11.19 17.77 -14.67
N PHE A 168 -12.50 17.74 -14.43
CA PHE A 168 -13.47 18.19 -15.42
C PHE A 168 -13.57 19.72 -15.45
N VAL A 169 -13.59 20.37 -14.28
CA VAL A 169 -13.78 21.81 -14.15
C VAL A 169 -12.63 22.57 -14.81
N ASN A 170 -11.38 22.20 -14.52
CA ASN A 170 -10.20 22.84 -15.13
C ASN A 170 -10.18 22.67 -16.67
N ARG A 171 -10.46 21.47 -17.20
CA ARG A 171 -10.52 21.21 -18.65
C ARG A 171 -11.69 21.88 -19.38
N LEU A 172 -12.72 22.34 -18.66
CA LEU A 172 -13.83 23.12 -19.23
C LEU A 172 -13.49 24.62 -19.32
N ILE A 173 -12.49 25.09 -18.57
CA ILE A 173 -11.99 26.47 -18.57
C ILE A 173 -10.79 26.62 -19.52
N ASP A 174 -10.14 25.52 -19.91
CA ASP A 174 -9.10 25.51 -20.94
C ASP A 174 -9.70 25.42 -22.35
N ASP A 175 -9.98 26.58 -22.96
CA ASP A 175 -10.53 26.79 -24.31
C ASP A 175 -9.85 25.98 -25.42
N ARG A 176 -8.63 25.47 -25.18
CA ARG A 176 -7.86 24.66 -26.14
C ARG A 176 -8.29 23.19 -26.16
N THR A 177 -9.18 22.76 -25.26
CA THR A 177 -9.65 21.37 -25.15
C THR A 177 -10.94 21.18 -25.96
N PRO A 178 -10.95 20.39 -27.05
CA PRO A 178 -12.16 20.14 -27.83
C PRO A 178 -13.25 19.47 -26.99
N ILE A 179 -14.51 19.86 -27.19
CA ILE A 179 -15.66 19.30 -26.46
C ILE A 179 -15.69 17.77 -26.57
N ASP A 180 -15.40 17.21 -27.75
CA ASP A 180 -15.30 15.76 -27.97
C ASP A 180 -14.32 15.07 -27.01
N ALA A 181 -13.19 15.70 -26.67
CA ALA A 181 -12.21 15.18 -25.71
C ALA A 181 -12.61 15.40 -24.23
N ILE A 182 -13.60 16.26 -23.98
CA ILE A 182 -14.25 16.45 -22.68
C ILE A 182 -15.34 15.39 -22.46
N ILE A 183 -16.11 15.04 -23.52
CA ILE A 183 -17.23 14.10 -23.50
C ILE A 183 -16.90 12.67 -23.99
N ALA A 184 -15.67 12.37 -24.42
CA ALA A 184 -15.28 11.04 -24.85
C ALA A 184 -15.49 9.99 -23.74
N ASP A 185 -16.16 8.88 -24.07
CA ASP A 185 -16.50 7.81 -23.12
C ASP A 185 -15.26 7.26 -22.39
N PRO A 186 -15.23 7.29 -21.04
CA PRO A 186 -14.13 6.73 -20.27
C PRO A 186 -13.97 5.21 -20.44
N VAL A 187 -15.04 4.46 -20.77
CA VAL A 187 -14.94 3.01 -21.01
C VAL A 187 -14.11 2.74 -22.25
N GLU A 188 -14.40 3.38 -23.38
CA GLU A 188 -13.56 3.30 -24.58
C GLU A 188 -12.14 3.88 -24.37
N GLN A 189 -12.00 5.02 -23.69
CA GLN A 189 -10.68 5.56 -23.33
C GLN A 189 -9.83 4.58 -22.50
N VAL A 190 -10.45 3.78 -21.63
CA VAL A 190 -9.76 2.75 -20.83
C VAL A 190 -9.54 1.48 -21.66
N ARG A 191 -10.50 1.09 -22.51
CA ARG A 191 -10.42 -0.08 -23.40
C ARG A 191 -9.22 0.02 -24.35
N GLN A 192 -9.09 1.15 -25.05
CA GLN A 192 -8.07 1.41 -26.06
C GLN A 192 -6.63 1.53 -25.50
N ARG A 193 -6.45 1.83 -24.20
CA ARG A 193 -5.11 1.99 -23.60
C ARG A 193 -4.39 0.64 -23.44
N PRO A 194 -3.13 0.50 -23.89
CA PRO A 194 -2.38 -0.75 -23.73
C PRO A 194 -2.07 -1.07 -22.26
N SER A 195 -1.75 -0.06 -21.43
CA SER A 195 -1.59 -0.24 -19.99
C SER A 195 -2.63 0.56 -19.20
N LYS A 196 -3.39 -0.17 -18.37
CA LYS A 196 -4.41 0.40 -17.47
C LYS A 196 -3.79 1.07 -16.22
N ARG A 197 -2.52 0.79 -15.89
CA ARG A 197 -1.73 1.54 -14.91
C ARG A 197 -1.14 2.81 -15.54
N HIS A 198 -0.85 3.82 -14.73
CA HIS A 198 -0.13 5.02 -15.19
C HIS A 198 1.39 4.77 -15.22
N PRO A 199 2.08 5.00 -16.35
CA PRO A 199 3.49 4.61 -16.51
C PRO A 199 4.46 5.46 -15.67
N LYS A 200 4.09 6.69 -15.30
CA LYS A 200 4.89 7.56 -14.41
C LYS A 200 4.59 7.35 -12.92
N ILE A 201 3.93 6.25 -12.55
CA ILE A 201 3.60 5.90 -11.15
C ILE A 201 4.06 4.46 -10.92
N PRO A 202 5.34 4.25 -10.55
CA PRO A 202 5.90 2.92 -10.30
C PRO A 202 5.36 2.37 -8.97
N LEU A 203 4.98 1.08 -8.97
CA LEU A 203 4.52 0.34 -7.78
C LEU A 203 5.49 0.53 -6.59
N PRO A 204 5.02 0.41 -5.33
CA PRO A 204 5.85 0.59 -4.14
C PRO A 204 7.19 -0.16 -4.17
N ARG A 205 7.23 -1.42 -4.66
CA ARG A 205 8.45 -2.23 -4.84
C ARG A 205 9.51 -1.63 -5.78
N TYR A 206 9.13 -0.70 -6.67
CA TYR A 206 9.98 -0.13 -7.74
C TYR A 206 10.17 1.41 -7.65
N ILE A 207 9.82 2.06 -6.54
CA ILE A 207 9.89 3.53 -6.43
C ILE A 207 11.32 4.10 -6.47
N LEU A 208 12.32 3.25 -6.27
CA LEU A 208 13.75 3.58 -6.28
C LEU A 208 14.40 3.35 -7.65
N GLY A 209 13.59 3.02 -8.68
CA GLY A 209 14.02 2.83 -10.05
C GLY A 209 14.90 1.59 -10.22
N GLU A 210 15.89 1.70 -11.10
CA GLU A 210 16.81 0.60 -11.46
C GLU A 210 17.94 0.40 -10.44
N GLN A 211 18.06 1.28 -9.43
CA GLN A 211 19.17 1.23 -8.46
C GLN A 211 19.02 0.11 -7.42
N ARG A 212 17.80 -0.15 -6.97
CA ARG A 212 17.42 -1.26 -6.09
C ARG A 212 15.91 -1.40 -5.99
N LEU A 213 15.44 -2.54 -5.49
CA LEU A 213 14.05 -2.69 -5.05
C LEU A 213 13.83 -1.98 -3.71
N ASN A 214 12.58 -1.55 -3.47
CA ASN A 214 12.13 -0.99 -2.19
C ASN A 214 11.51 -2.08 -1.32
N SER A 215 11.61 -1.94 0.00
CA SER A 215 11.18 -2.97 0.95
C SER A 215 9.70 -3.32 0.86
N TRP A 216 9.37 -4.60 1.03
CA TRP A 216 8.03 -5.01 1.41
C TRP A 216 7.72 -4.54 2.83
N GLY A 217 6.51 -4.04 3.04
CA GLY A 217 5.92 -3.85 4.37
C GLY A 217 4.77 -4.83 4.60
N VAL A 218 3.91 -4.49 5.57
CA VAL A 218 2.72 -5.27 5.92
C VAL A 218 1.53 -4.32 6.03
N ASP A 219 0.42 -4.62 5.36
CA ASP A 219 -0.84 -3.88 5.53
C ASP A 219 -1.61 -4.39 6.75
N LEU A 220 -1.33 -3.76 7.90
CA LEU A 220 -2.05 -3.99 9.16
C LEU A 220 -3.54 -3.59 9.13
N SER A 221 -4.11 -3.25 7.96
CA SER A 221 -5.55 -3.08 7.76
C SER A 221 -6.21 -4.20 6.93
N ASP A 222 -5.44 -5.09 6.28
CA ASP A 222 -6.00 -6.28 5.62
C ASP A 222 -6.11 -7.45 6.62
N ILE A 223 -7.34 -7.90 6.87
CA ILE A 223 -7.63 -8.97 7.84
C ILE A 223 -6.99 -10.31 7.44
N VAL A 224 -6.84 -10.60 6.15
CA VAL A 224 -6.20 -11.84 5.67
C VAL A 224 -4.69 -11.78 5.89
N GLU A 225 -4.10 -10.59 5.80
CA GLU A 225 -2.68 -10.37 6.06
C GLU A 225 -2.36 -10.40 7.55
N LEU A 226 -3.18 -9.75 8.38
CA LEU A 226 -3.14 -9.85 9.85
C LEU A 226 -3.24 -11.31 10.34
N GLN A 227 -4.15 -12.11 9.77
CA GLN A 227 -4.28 -13.54 10.13
C GLN A 227 -3.03 -14.37 9.79
N ARG A 228 -2.31 -14.03 8.72
CA ARG A 228 -1.03 -14.67 8.38
C ARG A 228 0.07 -14.23 9.34
N LEU A 229 0.14 -12.92 9.63
CA LEU A 229 1.10 -12.36 10.58
C LEU A 229 0.93 -12.99 11.98
N ASP A 230 -0.30 -13.06 12.48
CA ASP A 230 -0.64 -13.65 13.78
C ASP A 230 -0.24 -15.14 13.86
N ALA A 231 -0.53 -15.93 12.82
CA ALA A 231 -0.11 -17.33 12.74
C ALA A 231 1.43 -17.48 12.71
N SER A 232 2.13 -16.62 11.96
CA SER A 232 3.59 -16.62 11.88
C SER A 232 4.25 -16.18 13.20
N MET A 233 3.74 -15.14 13.84
CA MET A 233 4.19 -14.68 15.16
C MET A 233 3.93 -15.74 16.24
N SER A 234 2.76 -16.37 16.22
CA SER A 234 2.42 -17.46 17.14
C SER A 234 3.34 -18.67 16.99
N ALA A 235 3.69 -19.05 15.76
CA ALA A 235 4.66 -20.12 15.49
C ALA A 235 6.06 -19.75 16.00
N ALA A 236 6.59 -18.59 15.61
CA ALA A 236 7.92 -18.12 16.03
C ALA A 236 8.05 -17.93 17.56
N ALA A 237 6.94 -17.62 18.24
CA ALA A 237 6.90 -17.46 19.69
C ALA A 237 6.60 -18.77 20.46
N ALA A 238 6.29 -19.87 19.75
CA ALA A 238 6.23 -21.22 20.29
C ALA A 238 7.58 -21.99 20.12
N GLU A 239 8.43 -21.54 19.20
CA GLU A 239 9.79 -22.05 19.01
C GLU A 239 10.71 -21.73 20.20
N GLN A 240 11.73 -22.56 20.43
CA GLN A 240 12.77 -22.34 21.43
C GLN A 240 14.08 -22.04 20.71
N TRP A 241 14.44 -20.75 20.70
CA TRP A 241 15.57 -20.27 19.92
C TRP A 241 16.91 -20.59 20.59
N HIS A 242 17.90 -21.03 19.82
CA HIS A 242 19.22 -21.40 20.35
C HIS A 242 20.32 -20.58 19.68
N CYS A 243 20.90 -19.65 20.44
CA CYS A 243 22.03 -18.81 20.01
C CYS A 243 23.34 -19.32 20.61
N ALA A 244 24.38 -19.43 19.79
CA ALA A 244 25.72 -19.83 20.22
C ALA A 244 26.80 -19.13 19.38
N PRO A 245 28.05 -19.02 19.84
CA PRO A 245 29.12 -18.40 19.07
C PRO A 245 29.39 -19.23 17.81
N ILE A 246 29.28 -18.64 16.62
CA ILE A 246 29.60 -19.33 15.35
C ILE A 246 31.00 -18.91 14.90
N ILE A 247 31.94 -19.86 14.87
CA ILE A 247 33.32 -19.64 14.43
C ILE A 247 33.58 -20.48 13.17
N SER A 248 33.91 -19.81 12.06
CA SER A 248 34.13 -20.45 10.75
C SER A 248 33.02 -21.43 10.34
N GLY A 249 31.75 -21.01 10.49
CA GLY A 249 30.57 -21.79 10.11
C GLY A 249 30.22 -22.95 11.06
N ARG A 250 30.80 -22.99 12.27
CA ARG A 250 30.51 -24.02 13.28
C ARG A 250 30.06 -23.38 14.60
N SER A 251 28.94 -23.84 15.13
CA SER A 251 28.46 -23.45 16.46
C SER A 251 29.36 -24.04 17.55
N GLU A 252 29.87 -23.17 18.42
CA GLU A 252 30.66 -23.51 19.60
C GLU A 252 29.78 -24.08 20.72
N ARG A 253 30.42 -24.79 21.66
CA ARG A 253 29.77 -25.31 22.88
C ARG A 253 30.10 -24.42 24.08
N GLY A 254 29.22 -24.45 25.08
CA GLY A 254 29.36 -23.75 26.35
C GLY A 254 28.12 -23.95 27.21
N GLU A 255 28.05 -23.22 28.32
CA GLU A 255 26.88 -23.22 29.22
C GLU A 255 25.76 -22.33 28.63
N PRO A 256 24.53 -22.85 28.45
CA PRO A 256 23.43 -22.08 27.91
C PRO A 256 22.72 -21.27 29.01
N LEU A 257 22.63 -19.95 28.83
CA LEU A 257 21.84 -19.05 29.66
C LEU A 257 20.44 -18.88 29.06
N ALA A 258 19.41 -18.82 29.90
CA ALA A 258 18.04 -18.60 29.43
C ALA A 258 17.84 -17.15 28.95
N VAL A 259 17.11 -16.99 27.84
CA VAL A 259 16.62 -15.70 27.33
C VAL A 259 15.10 -15.68 27.54
N VAL A 260 14.59 -14.63 28.18
CA VAL A 260 13.17 -14.52 28.57
C VAL A 260 12.44 -13.43 27.79
N ASP A 261 11.12 -13.57 27.69
CA ASP A 261 10.23 -12.56 27.13
C ASP A 261 10.16 -11.35 28.07
N PRO A 262 10.56 -10.13 27.63
CA PRO A 262 10.54 -8.95 28.49
C PRO A 262 9.13 -8.48 28.84
N SER A 263 8.09 -8.95 28.14
CA SER A 263 6.70 -8.70 28.48
C SER A 263 6.11 -9.71 29.48
N HIS A 264 6.75 -10.87 29.62
CA HIS A 264 6.28 -11.95 30.50
C HIS A 264 7.47 -12.82 30.96
N THR A 265 8.22 -12.34 31.95
CA THR A 265 9.58 -12.82 32.30
C THR A 265 9.68 -14.27 32.80
N GLU A 266 8.56 -14.92 33.11
CA GLU A 266 8.51 -16.36 33.40
C GLU A 266 8.64 -17.23 32.13
N ARG A 267 8.36 -16.65 30.95
CA ARG A 267 8.46 -17.31 29.65
C ARG A 267 9.89 -17.26 29.13
N THR A 268 10.54 -18.41 29.06
CA THR A 268 11.79 -18.58 28.29
C THR A 268 11.46 -18.65 26.79
N ILE A 269 12.07 -17.77 26.00
CA ILE A 269 11.96 -17.76 24.52
C ILE A 269 13.11 -18.52 23.84
N GLY A 270 14.17 -18.85 24.59
CA GLY A 270 15.32 -19.56 24.07
C GLY A 270 16.51 -19.56 25.01
N THR A 271 17.68 -19.92 24.48
CA THR A 271 18.96 -19.88 25.21
C THR A 271 20.07 -19.24 24.40
N VAL A 272 21.04 -18.66 25.10
CA VAL A 272 22.25 -18.07 24.54
C VAL A 272 23.51 -18.64 25.23
N ILE A 273 24.49 -19.05 24.45
CA ILE A 273 25.84 -19.38 24.93
C ILE A 273 26.74 -18.16 24.71
N HIS A 274 27.32 -17.62 25.77
CA HIS A 274 28.25 -16.49 25.67
C HIS A 274 29.64 -16.93 25.18
N ALA A 275 30.22 -16.16 24.25
CA ALA A 275 31.58 -16.39 23.79
C ALA A 275 32.61 -16.04 24.87
N ASN A 276 33.48 -16.98 25.20
CA ASN A 276 34.57 -16.76 26.16
C ASN A 276 35.79 -16.06 25.50
N ARG A 277 36.75 -15.60 26.31
CA ARG A 277 37.94 -14.87 25.84
C ARG A 277 38.77 -15.67 24.82
N GLU A 278 38.86 -16.99 24.98
CA GLU A 278 39.60 -17.86 24.07
C GLU A 278 38.88 -17.99 22.72
N GLN A 279 37.57 -18.24 22.74
CA GLN A 279 36.71 -18.25 21.55
C GLN A 279 36.81 -16.95 20.76
N CYS A 280 36.77 -15.79 21.42
CA CYS A 280 36.99 -14.49 20.78
C CYS A 280 38.38 -14.39 20.11
N GLY A 281 39.44 -14.85 20.78
CA GLY A 281 40.80 -14.91 20.21
C GLY A 281 40.92 -15.85 19.01
N ARG A 282 40.24 -17.01 19.04
CA ARG A 282 40.14 -17.93 17.89
C ARG A 282 39.37 -17.28 16.73
N ALA A 283 38.27 -16.59 17.00
CA ALA A 283 37.49 -15.87 15.99
C ALA A 283 38.30 -14.77 15.31
N MET A 284 39.00 -13.92 16.08
CA MET A 284 39.92 -12.90 15.55
C MET A 284 41.01 -13.51 14.67
N THR A 285 41.64 -14.60 15.14
CA THR A 285 42.70 -15.30 14.39
C THR A 285 42.18 -15.92 13.10
N ARG A 286 40.93 -16.40 13.07
CA ARG A 286 40.29 -16.94 11.85
C ARG A 286 39.90 -15.84 10.88
N ALA A 287 39.31 -14.75 11.35
CA ALA A 287 38.93 -13.59 10.54
C ALA A 287 40.16 -12.98 9.83
N ALA A 288 41.24 -12.70 10.57
CA ALA A 288 42.47 -12.15 10.00
C ALA A 288 43.14 -13.06 8.96
N ARG A 289 42.98 -14.39 9.05
CA ARG A 289 43.48 -15.35 8.04
C ARG A 289 42.62 -15.42 6.79
N ALA A 290 41.31 -15.18 6.91
CA ALA A 290 40.37 -15.22 5.78
C ALA A 290 40.28 -13.88 5.02
N GLN A 291 40.65 -12.76 5.64
CA GLN A 291 40.51 -11.43 5.06
C GLN A 291 41.20 -11.26 3.68
N PRO A 292 42.44 -11.75 3.43
CA PRO A 292 43.09 -11.55 2.12
C PRO A 292 42.35 -12.27 0.97
N GLU A 293 41.77 -13.44 1.23
CA GLU A 293 40.97 -14.20 0.26
C GLU A 293 39.61 -13.53 0.01
N TRP A 294 38.98 -13.02 1.07
CA TRP A 294 37.70 -12.32 0.99
C TRP A 294 37.81 -10.95 0.28
N ASP A 295 38.92 -10.23 0.48
CA ASP A 295 39.21 -8.95 -0.14
C ASP A 295 39.54 -9.09 -1.64
N ALA A 296 40.34 -10.11 -2.00
CA ALA A 296 40.66 -10.46 -3.39
C ALA A 296 39.45 -10.94 -4.22
N ARG A 297 38.33 -11.29 -3.58
CA ARG A 297 37.09 -11.69 -4.26
C ARG A 297 36.47 -10.52 -5.05
N PRO A 298 35.95 -10.72 -6.27
CA PRO A 298 35.29 -9.67 -7.02
C PRO A 298 34.13 -9.01 -6.27
N ALA A 299 34.04 -7.68 -6.33
CA ALA A 299 33.02 -6.91 -5.61
C ALA A 299 31.58 -7.32 -5.98
N HIS A 300 31.33 -7.70 -7.24
CA HIS A 300 30.01 -8.17 -7.68
C HIS A 300 29.63 -9.53 -7.07
N GLU A 301 30.58 -10.39 -6.73
CA GLU A 301 30.28 -11.64 -6.02
C GLU A 301 30.00 -11.41 -4.53
N ARG A 302 30.64 -10.39 -3.92
CA ARG A 302 30.31 -9.97 -2.56
C ARG A 302 28.95 -9.29 -2.49
N ALA A 303 28.60 -8.49 -3.50
CA ALA A 303 27.24 -7.98 -3.71
C ALA A 303 26.26 -9.15 -3.87
N ALA A 304 26.47 -10.08 -4.80
CA ALA A 304 25.59 -11.24 -5.01
C ALA A 304 25.35 -12.11 -3.74
N LEU A 305 26.32 -12.20 -2.82
CA LEU A 305 26.12 -12.87 -1.53
C LEU A 305 25.28 -12.06 -0.55
N LEU A 306 25.36 -10.73 -0.60
CA LEU A 306 24.40 -9.88 0.12
C LEU A 306 23.06 -9.80 -0.59
N GLU A 307 22.97 -9.81 -1.92
CA GLU A 307 21.72 -9.93 -2.68
C GLU A 307 21.01 -11.25 -2.34
N ALA A 308 21.75 -12.35 -2.13
CA ALA A 308 21.20 -13.61 -1.63
C ALA A 308 20.76 -13.51 -0.16
N MET A 309 21.53 -12.84 0.71
CA MET A 309 21.06 -12.49 2.06
C MET A 309 19.86 -11.54 2.01
N ALA A 310 19.75 -10.76 0.92
CA ALA A 310 18.68 -9.86 0.53
C ALA A 310 17.52 -10.55 -0.19
N GLU A 311 17.59 -11.88 -0.30
CA GLU A 311 16.48 -12.78 -0.59
C GLU A 311 16.12 -13.66 0.64
N GLN A 312 16.52 -13.29 1.88
CA GLN A 312 16.24 -14.05 3.14
C GLN A 312 15.72 -13.25 4.39
N LEU A 313 15.65 -11.91 4.38
CA LEU A 313 15.29 -10.97 5.49
C LEU A 313 13.99 -10.14 5.25
N GLU A 314 14.03 -8.89 4.72
CA GLU A 314 12.87 -8.18 4.09
C GLU A 314 12.41 -8.69 2.73
N HIS A 315 13.33 -8.73 1.78
CA HIS A 315 14.42 -9.65 1.92
C HIS A 315 15.89 -9.26 2.33
N ASN A 316 16.54 -8.13 2.77
CA ASN A 316 16.80 -6.71 2.42
C ASN A 316 18.34 -6.54 2.15
N GLU A 317 18.84 -5.43 1.60
CA GLU A 317 20.30 -5.18 1.37
C GLU A 317 20.78 -3.73 1.54
N LEU A 318 22.11 -3.49 1.52
CA LEU A 318 22.77 -2.58 0.57
C LEU A 318 24.34 -2.66 0.56
N GLN A 319 24.95 -2.05 -0.47
CA GLN A 319 26.38 -2.19 -0.88
C GLN A 319 27.37 -1.14 -0.31
N LEU A 320 28.70 -1.43 -0.36
CA LEU A 320 29.86 -0.49 -0.49
C LEU A 320 31.23 -1.25 -0.46
N HIS A 321 32.38 -0.63 -0.09
CA HIS A 321 33.78 -1.16 -0.14
C HIS A 321 34.64 -0.82 1.11
N GLY A 322 35.69 -1.61 1.40
CA GLY A 322 36.17 -1.90 2.78
C GLY A 322 37.66 -1.74 3.09
N ARG A 323 38.05 -2.17 4.31
CA ARG A 323 39.27 -1.67 5.01
C ARG A 323 40.00 -2.65 5.97
N GLY A 324 39.47 -3.84 6.30
CA GLY A 324 40.18 -4.80 7.18
C GLY A 324 39.27 -5.77 7.95
N VAL A 325 39.53 -5.96 9.25
CA VAL A 325 38.64 -6.71 10.17
C VAL A 325 37.74 -5.71 10.89
N PHE A 326 36.42 -5.92 10.87
CA PHE A 326 35.44 -5.04 11.53
C PHE A 326 34.80 -5.73 12.73
N VAL A 327 34.57 -4.96 13.80
CA VAL A 327 33.81 -5.41 14.99
C VAL A 327 32.49 -4.64 15.03
N CYS A 328 31.38 -5.36 14.89
CA CYS A 328 30.03 -4.78 14.89
C CYS A 328 29.38 -5.02 16.25
N ILE A 329 29.28 -3.97 17.06
CA ILE A 329 28.60 -4.00 18.37
C ILE A 329 27.25 -3.29 18.22
N SER A 330 26.16 -4.05 18.29
CA SER A 330 24.80 -3.53 18.08
C SER A 330 24.03 -3.38 19.40
N PRO A 331 23.19 -2.33 19.54
CA PRO A 331 22.31 -2.16 20.69
C PRO A 331 21.08 -3.09 20.62
N TRP A 332 20.42 -3.29 21.76
CA TRP A 332 19.25 -4.18 21.89
C TRP A 332 17.96 -3.60 21.31
N ASN A 333 17.85 -2.27 21.14
CA ASN A 333 16.61 -1.59 20.79
C ASN A 333 16.23 -1.70 19.29
N PHE A 334 17.16 -2.12 18.44
CA PHE A 334 16.93 -2.48 17.04
C PHE A 334 17.71 -3.77 16.73
N PRO A 335 17.33 -4.91 17.34
CA PRO A 335 18.20 -6.07 17.49
C PRO A 335 18.49 -6.77 16.16
N LEU A 336 17.57 -6.66 15.18
CA LEU A 336 17.81 -7.09 13.80
C LEU A 336 18.33 -5.95 12.93
N ALA A 337 17.68 -4.78 12.95
CA ALA A 337 17.94 -3.71 11.96
C ALA A 337 19.33 -3.06 12.10
N ILE A 338 19.77 -2.68 13.31
CA ILE A 338 21.11 -2.08 13.50
C ILE A 338 22.19 -3.15 13.43
N PHE A 339 21.94 -4.36 13.96
CA PHE A 339 22.85 -5.51 13.81
C PHE A 339 23.12 -5.81 12.33
N THR A 340 22.07 -6.03 11.54
CA THR A 340 22.17 -6.31 10.11
C THR A 340 22.83 -5.14 9.39
N GLY A 341 22.41 -3.90 9.63
CA GLY A 341 23.01 -2.73 8.99
C GLY A 341 24.51 -2.60 9.24
N GLN A 342 24.97 -2.81 10.47
CA GLN A 342 26.41 -2.79 10.80
C GLN A 342 27.17 -3.96 10.14
N VAL A 343 26.64 -5.18 10.24
CA VAL A 343 27.30 -6.41 9.78
C VAL A 343 27.33 -6.47 8.24
N ALA A 344 26.21 -6.17 7.59
CA ALA A 344 26.08 -6.14 6.13
C ALA A 344 27.03 -5.11 5.50
N ALA A 345 26.99 -3.86 5.97
CA ALA A 345 27.83 -2.77 5.46
C ALA A 345 29.33 -3.08 5.61
N ALA A 346 29.72 -3.81 6.66
CA ALA A 346 31.09 -4.28 6.82
C ALA A 346 31.43 -5.50 5.93
N LEU A 347 30.54 -6.49 5.81
CA LEU A 347 30.77 -7.70 5.00
C LEU A 347 30.87 -7.39 3.49
N VAL A 348 29.88 -6.67 2.93
CA VAL A 348 29.85 -6.33 1.48
C VAL A 348 31.09 -5.56 1.05
N ALA A 349 31.55 -4.72 1.97
CA ALA A 349 32.72 -3.91 1.79
C ALA A 349 34.01 -4.74 1.59
N GLY A 350 34.03 -6.02 1.93
CA GLY A 350 35.23 -6.86 1.91
C GLY A 350 35.92 -6.92 3.26
N ASN A 351 35.28 -6.44 4.34
CA ASN A 351 35.78 -6.70 5.69
C ASN A 351 35.32 -8.09 6.15
N SER A 352 36.16 -8.79 6.91
CA SER A 352 35.70 -9.91 7.73
C SER A 352 35.11 -9.37 9.04
N VAL A 353 33.92 -9.83 9.45
CA VAL A 353 33.19 -9.26 10.59
C VAL A 353 33.21 -10.16 11.82
N ILE A 354 33.38 -9.54 12.99
CA ILE A 354 33.05 -10.12 14.31
C ILE A 354 31.83 -9.37 14.83
N ALA A 355 30.68 -10.03 14.87
CA ALA A 355 29.43 -9.44 15.35
C ALA A 355 29.21 -9.78 16.83
N LYS A 356 28.96 -8.76 17.66
CA LYS A 356 28.60 -8.88 19.07
C LYS A 356 27.26 -8.17 19.29
N PRO A 357 26.12 -8.89 19.33
CA PRO A 357 24.85 -8.30 19.74
C PRO A 357 24.90 -7.87 21.21
N ALA A 358 23.93 -7.06 21.66
CA ALA A 358 23.86 -6.48 23.01
C ALA A 358 23.99 -7.51 24.14
#